data_AF-A0A1F5PKU6-F1
#
_entry.id   AF-A0A1F5PKU6-F1
#
_cell.length_a   1.000
_cell.length_b   1.000
_cell.length_c   1.000
_cell.angle_alpha   90.00
_cell.angle_beta   90.00
_cell.angle_gamma   90.00
#
_symmetry.space_group_name_H-M   'P 1'
#
loop_
_entity.id
_entity.type
_entity.pdbx_description
1 polymer ?
#
loop_
_entity_poly.entity_id
_entity_poly.type
_entity_poly.pdbx_seq_one_letter_code
_entity_poly.pdbx_strand_id
1 'polypeptide(L)' 'MEILKSVSKFLALPLVGLVVVYQKTLSPDHGPQQILYPYGYCQFYPSCSEFARLSLLNDGLLSLPQIINRLIRCR' A
#
# COMPACT_ATOMS: atom_id res chain seq x y z
N MET A 1 21.18 -3.26 11.72
CA MET A 1 19.79 -3.23 11.19
C MET A 1 19.41 -1.88 10.59
N GLU A 2 19.88 -0.75 11.13
CA GLU A 2 19.56 0.59 10.60
C GLU A 2 19.96 0.81 9.13
N ILE A 3 21.17 0.39 8.73
CA ILE A 3 21.63 0.55 7.33
C ILE A 3 20.76 -0.26 6.37
N LEU A 4 20.42 -1.52 6.73
CA LEU A 4 19.55 -2.37 5.94
C LEU A 4 18.15 -1.74 5.78
N LYS A 5 17.58 -1.18 6.85
CA LYS A 5 16.29 -0.48 6.80
C LYS A 5 16.36 0.77 5.92
N SER A 6 17.40 1.58 6.04
CA SER A 6 17.56 2.78 5.20
C SER A 6 17.69 2.44 3.71
N VAL A 7 18.53 1.46 3.36
CA VAL A 7 18.68 1.00 1.97
C VAL A 7 17.36 0.43 1.46
N SER A 8 16.69 -0.39 2.27
CA SER A 8 15.39 -0.98 1.94
C SER A 8 14.29 0.07 1.68
N LYS A 9 14.27 1.16 2.46
CA LYS A 9 13.34 2.28 2.24
C LYS A 9 13.62 3.00 0.93
N PHE A 10 14.89 3.26 0.64
CA PHE A 10 15.27 3.90 -0.62
C PHE A 10 14.86 3.03 -1.83
N LEU A 11 15.13 1.72 -1.76
CA LEU A 11 14.72 0.76 -2.79
C LEU A 11 13.19 0.60 -2.89
N ALA A 12 12.44 0.94 -1.85
CA ALA A 12 10.98 0.88 -1.84
C ALA A 12 10.29 2.09 -2.50
N LEU A 13 11.02 3.19 -2.78
CA LEU A 13 10.41 4.41 -3.34
C LEU A 13 9.69 4.18 -4.68
N PRO A 14 10.21 3.40 -5.64
CA PRO A 14 9.47 3.10 -6.87
C PRO A 14 8.14 2.37 -6.60
N LEU A 15 8.11 1.44 -5.63
CA LEU A 15 6.90 0.74 -5.23
C LEU A 15 5.89 1.69 -4.58
N VAL A 16 6.36 2.62 -3.74
CA VAL A 16 5.49 3.68 -3.17
C VAL A 16 4.87 4.50 -4.30
N GLY A 17 5.67 4.89 -5.30
CA GLY A 17 5.19 5.61 -6.49
C GLY A 17 4.11 4.84 -7.24
N LEU A 18 4.31 3.54 -7.48
CA LEU A 18 3.32 2.68 -8.12
C LEU A 18 2.02 2.60 -7.31
N VAL A 19 2.11 2.45 -5.98
CA VAL A 19 0.93 2.42 -5.10
C VAL A 19 0.17 3.75 -5.15
N VAL A 20 0.87 4.89 -5.17
CA VAL A 20 0.24 6.22 -5.29
C VAL A 20 -0.44 6.40 -6.64
N VAL A 21 0.20 5.96 -7.73
CA VAL A 21 -0.42 6.01 -9.08
C VAL A 21 -1.68 5.15 -9.10
N TYR A 22 -1.62 3.93 -8.54
CA TYR A 22 -2.79 3.07 -8.40
C TYR A 22 -3.91 3.72 -7.57
N GLN A 23 -3.57 4.29 -6.41
CA GLN A 23 -4.52 5.02 -5.55
C GLN A 23 -5.22 6.16 -6.31
N LYS A 24 -4.50 6.91 -7.13
CA LYS A 24 -5.05 8.07 -7.85
C LYS A 24 -5.82 7.73 -9.12
N THR A 25 -5.66 6.53 -9.68
CA THR A 25 -6.21 6.19 -11.01
C THR A 25 -7.25 5.08 -10.96
N LEU A 26 -6.89 3.93 -10.37
CA LEU A 26 -7.66 2.70 -10.46
C LEU A 26 -8.22 2.24 -9.12
N SER A 27 -7.74 2.79 -8.00
CA SER A 27 -8.17 2.32 -6.68
C SER A 27 -9.66 2.62 -6.45
N PRO A 28 -10.46 1.59 -6.10
CA PRO A 28 -11.85 1.75 -5.71
C PRO A 28 -12.01 2.41 -4.33
N ASP A 29 -10.92 2.61 -3.59
CA ASP A 29 -10.94 3.20 -2.24
C ASP A 29 -10.42 4.65 -2.20
N HIS A 30 -9.66 5.12 -3.21
CA HIS A 30 -8.98 6.44 -3.17
C HIS A 30 -9.15 7.25 -4.47
N GLY A 31 -9.34 6.57 -5.59
CA GLY A 31 -9.35 7.18 -6.92
C GLY A 31 -10.75 7.64 -7.34
N PRO A 32 -10.93 8.03 -8.60
CA PRO A 32 -12.23 8.40 -9.15
C PRO A 32 -13.31 7.31 -8.95
N GLN A 33 -12.90 6.05 -8.90
CA GLN A 33 -13.78 4.90 -8.68
C GLN A 33 -14.37 4.82 -7.27
N GLN A 34 -13.84 5.57 -6.28
CA GLN A 34 -14.38 5.58 -4.91
C GLN A 34 -15.86 6.02 -4.84
N ILE A 35 -16.33 6.79 -5.82
CA ILE A 35 -17.72 7.24 -5.92
C ILE A 35 -18.67 6.04 -6.08
N LEU A 36 -18.19 4.95 -6.70
CA LEU A 36 -18.95 3.71 -6.86
C LEU A 36 -19.01 2.87 -5.57
N TYR A 37 -18.12 3.15 -4.61
CA TYR A 37 -17.95 2.42 -3.36
C TYR A 37 -17.98 3.37 -2.16
N PRO A 38 -19.12 4.04 -1.86
CA PRO A 38 -19.19 5.09 -0.84
C PRO A 38 -18.89 4.61 0.59
N TYR A 39 -18.95 3.30 0.83
CA TYR A 39 -18.62 2.68 2.13
C TYR A 39 -17.22 2.04 2.14
N GLY A 40 -16.42 2.26 1.10
CA GLY A 40 -15.13 1.60 0.89
C GLY A 40 -15.27 0.25 0.17
N TYR A 41 -14.20 -0.15 -0.50
CA TYR A 41 -14.08 -1.43 -1.20
C TYR A 41 -13.25 -2.42 -0.37
N CYS A 42 -12.17 -1.95 0.24
CA CYS A 42 -11.29 -2.80 1.03
C CYS A 42 -11.92 -3.19 2.38
N GLN A 43 -11.85 -4.48 2.72
CA GLN A 43 -12.35 -5.01 4.00
C GLN A 43 -11.57 -4.55 5.24
N PHE A 44 -10.36 -4.00 5.04
CA PHE A 44 -9.50 -3.58 6.13
C PHE A 44 -9.36 -2.05 6.17
N TYR A 45 -9.14 -1.52 7.38
CA TYR A 45 -8.78 -0.12 7.60
C TYR A 45 -7.34 0.02 8.14
N PRO A 46 -6.50 0.91 7.59
CA PRO A 46 -6.68 1.60 6.30
C PRO A 46 -6.79 0.59 5.14
N SER A 47 -7.14 1.02 3.92
CA SER A 47 -7.21 0.09 2.78
C SER A 47 -5.90 -0.68 2.58
N CYS A 48 -5.92 -1.82 1.88
CA CYS A 48 -4.70 -2.59 1.59
C CYS A 48 -3.66 -1.76 0.81
N SER A 49 -4.11 -0.89 -0.10
CA SER A 49 -3.22 0.01 -0.85
C SER A 49 -2.57 1.06 0.06
N GLU A 50 -3.33 1.64 0.99
CA GLU A 50 -2.81 2.65 1.91
C GLU A 50 -1.90 2.03 2.97
N PHE A 51 -2.26 0.84 3.47
CA PHE A 51 -1.38 0.05 4.32
C PHE A 51 -0.05 -0.24 3.61
N ALA A 52 -0.09 -0.70 2.35
CA ALA A 52 1.12 -0.95 1.58
C ALA A 52 2.00 0.30 1.47
N ARG A 53 1.40 1.45 1.16
CA ARG A 53 2.10 2.73 1.07
C ARG A 53 2.79 3.10 2.39
N LEU A 54 2.06 3.04 3.51
CA LEU A 54 2.58 3.38 4.85
C LEU A 54 3.68 2.39 5.29
N SER A 55 3.47 1.10 5.07
CA SER A 55 4.43 0.05 5.39
C SER A 55 5.73 0.18 4.59
N LEU A 56 5.67 0.47 3.30
CA LEU A 56 6.85 0.71 2.47
C LEU A 56 7.62 1.96 2.91
N LEU A 57 6.92 3.03 3.32
CA LEU A 57 7.58 4.25 3.84
C LEU A 57 8.25 4.02 5.21
N ASN A 58 7.61 3.23 6.09
CA ASN A 58 8.08 3.01 7.45
C ASN A 58 9.16 1.94 7.56
N ASP A 59 9.07 0.86 6.78
CA ASP A 59 9.92 -0.33 6.89
C ASP A 59 10.59 -0.76 5.57
N GLY A 60 10.29 -0.08 4.46
CA GLY A 60 10.84 -0.43 3.14
C GLY A 60 10.33 -1.78 2.65
N LEU A 61 11.15 -2.47 1.85
CA LEU A 61 10.88 -3.80 1.31
C LEU A 61 10.71 -4.89 2.37
N LEU A 62 11.16 -4.66 3.61
CA LEU A 62 10.98 -5.63 4.70
C LEU A 62 9.51 -5.81 5.09
N SER A 63 8.65 -4.86 4.72
CA SER A 63 7.22 -4.94 4.97
C SER A 63 6.43 -5.78 3.96
N LEU A 64 7.06 -6.21 2.85
CA LEU A 64 6.38 -6.95 1.78
C LEU A 64 5.62 -8.20 2.28
N PRO A 65 6.14 -9.03 3.20
CA PRO A 65 5.40 -10.19 3.69
C PRO A 65 4.07 -9.81 4.37
N GLN A 66 4.06 -8.70 5.12
CA GLN A 66 2.86 -8.21 5.80
C GLN A 66 1.83 -7.67 4.81
N ILE A 67 2.30 -6.95 3.77
CA ILE A 67 1.48 -6.43 2.68
C ILE A 67 0.83 -7.59 1.92
N ILE A 68 1.63 -8.59 1.52
CA ILE A 68 1.15 -9.77 0.78
C ILE A 68 0.13 -10.55 1.61
N ASN A 69 0.44 -10.82 2.89
CA ASN A 69 -0.49 -11.51 3.78
C ASN A 69 -1.83 -10.76 3.93
N ARG A 70 -1.79 -9.42 4.01
CA ARG A 70 -3.01 -8.60 4.06
C ARG A 70 -3.81 -8.68 2.76
N LEU A 71 -3.14 -8.63 1.61
CA LEU A 71 -3.78 -8.78 0.29
C LEU A 71 -4.46 -10.14 0.13
N ILE A 72 -3.80 -11.24 0.53
CA ILE A 72 -4.37 -12.60 0.46
C ILE A 72 -5.62 -12.73 1.34
N ARG A 73 -5.66 -12.03 2.47
CA ARG A 73 -6.81 -12.04 3.39
C ARG A 73 -7.93 -11.09 2.98
N CYS A 74 -7.65 -10.11 2.13
CA CYS A 74 -8.62 -9.14 1.65
C CYS A 74 -9.40 -9.79 0.51
N ARG A 75 -10.65 -10.17 0.77
CA ARG A 75 -11.54 -10.77 -0.21
C ARG A 75 -12.44 -9.73 -0.85
#